data_AF-A0A257JA61-F1
#
_entry.id   AF-A0A257JA61-F1
#
_cell.length_a   1.000
_cell.length_b   1.000
_cell.length_c   1.000
_cell.angle_alpha   90.00
_cell.angle_beta   90.00
_cell.angle_gamma   90.00
#
_symmetry.space_group_name_H-M   'P 1'
#
loop_
_entity.id
_entity.type
_entity.pdbx_description
1 polymer ?
#
loop_
_entity_poly.entity_id
_entity_poly.type
_entity_poly.pdbx_seq_one_letter_code
_entity_poly.pdbx_strand_id
1 'polypeptide(L)'
;WLPGVPQVYYVGLLAGHNDMDLLARSGVGRDINRHHYSPAEITAALQRPVVADLCRLIRLRNAHPAFQGRFSLLPSDDETLAMQWADGPHSATLTVNLRSRAVQVQLQGPDGSQAHPLQQAAAAGSPAVAL
;
A
#
# COMPACT_ATOMS: atom_id res chain seq x y z
N TRP A 1 7.18 3.61 2.75
CA TRP A 1 7.99 4.83 2.95
C TRP A 1 9.16 4.65 3.90
N LEU A 2 9.15 3.67 4.81
CA LEU A 2 10.29 3.44 5.70
C LEU A 2 11.58 3.06 4.93
N PRO A 3 12.77 3.38 5.46
CA PRO A 3 14.04 2.88 4.97
C PRO A 3 14.10 1.36 4.92
N GLY A 4 14.71 0.83 3.85
CA GLY A 4 14.83 -0.60 3.60
C GLY A 4 14.29 -1.02 2.23
N VAL A 5 14.50 -2.31 1.91
CA VAL A 5 14.01 -2.94 0.68
C VAL A 5 12.61 -3.49 0.93
N PRO A 6 11.56 -2.95 0.27
CA PRO A 6 10.20 -3.43 0.48
C PRO A 6 10.01 -4.82 -0.14
N GLN A 7 9.41 -5.73 0.62
CA GLN A 7 8.93 -7.03 0.12
C GLN A 7 7.40 -7.04 0.17
N VAL A 8 6.77 -7.54 -0.90
CA VAL A 8 5.30 -7.62 -1.00
C VAL A 8 4.91 -9.09 -1.21
N TYR A 9 4.14 -9.64 -0.28
CA TYR A 9 3.61 -11.00 -0.39
C TYR A 9 2.47 -11.06 -1.41
N TYR A 10 2.39 -12.13 -2.20
CA TYR A 10 1.49 -12.20 -3.36
C TYR A 10 0.00 -12.08 -3.00
N VAL A 11 -0.44 -12.65 -1.86
CA VAL A 11 -1.83 -12.47 -1.38
C VAL A 11 -2.10 -11.00 -1.05
N GLY A 12 -1.13 -10.33 -0.42
CA GLY A 12 -1.21 -8.90 -0.11
C GLY A 12 -1.19 -8.01 -1.35
N LEU A 13 -0.38 -8.36 -2.36
CA LEU A 13 -0.35 -7.67 -3.66
C LEU A 13 -1.73 -7.63 -4.32
N LEU A 14 -2.46 -8.74 -4.24
CA LEU A 14 -3.79 -8.89 -4.84
C LEU A 14 -4.93 -8.48 -3.90
N ALA A 15 -4.61 -7.90 -2.72
CA ALA A 15 -5.56 -7.56 -1.66
C ALA A 15 -6.53 -8.72 -1.36
N GLY A 16 -5.98 -9.93 -1.22
CA GLY A 16 -6.71 -11.15 -0.93
C GLY A 16 -7.33 -11.15 0.46
N HIS A 17 -8.45 -11.86 0.59
CA HIS A 17 -9.09 -12.13 1.87
C HIS A 17 -8.62 -13.48 2.42
N ASN A 18 -8.99 -13.76 3.67
CA ASN A 18 -8.76 -15.06 4.29
C ASN A 18 -9.45 -16.18 3.49
N ASP A 19 -8.71 -17.22 3.13
CA ASP A 19 -9.24 -18.41 2.47
C ASP A 19 -9.72 -19.43 3.50
N MET A 20 -10.96 -19.24 3.95
CA MET A 20 -11.59 -20.10 4.96
C MET A 20 -11.86 -21.50 4.44
N ASP A 21 -12.10 -21.65 3.14
CA ASP A 21 -12.36 -22.93 2.50
C ASP A 21 -11.09 -23.79 2.43
N LEU A 22 -9.95 -23.19 2.07
CA LEU A 22 -8.67 -23.90 2.07
C LEU A 22 -8.26 -24.28 3.48
N LEU A 23 -8.45 -23.38 4.46
CA LEU A 23 -8.22 -23.67 5.87
C LEU A 23 -9.04 -24.88 6.34
N ALA A 24 -10.34 -24.90 6.04
CA ALA A 24 -11.24 -25.98 6.45
C ALA A 24 -10.86 -27.33 5.81
N ARG A 25 -10.45 -27.31 4.53
CA ARG A 25 -10.06 -28.54 3.82
C ARG A 25 -8.67 -29.06 4.21
N SER A 26 -7.70 -28.18 4.46
CA SER A 26 -6.31 -28.61 4.74
C SER A 26 -6.04 -28.87 6.21
N GLY A 27 -6.78 -28.23 7.12
CA GLY A 27 -6.51 -28.26 8.56
C GLY A 27 -5.22 -27.53 8.97
N VAL A 28 -4.55 -26.83 8.04
CA VAL A 28 -3.31 -26.09 8.30
C VAL A 28 -3.62 -24.61 8.46
N GLY A 29 -3.47 -24.10 9.69
CA GLY A 29 -3.80 -22.70 10.03
C GLY A 29 -3.18 -21.63 9.12
N ARG A 30 -1.99 -21.88 8.58
CA ARG A 30 -1.29 -20.93 7.68
C ARG A 30 -1.94 -20.81 6.30
N ASP A 31 -2.74 -21.78 5.90
CA ASP A 31 -3.35 -21.77 4.56
C ASP A 31 -4.47 -20.73 4.43
N ILE A 32 -4.93 -20.16 5.55
CA ILE A 32 -5.81 -18.99 5.58
C ILE A 32 -5.26 -17.82 4.73
N ASN A 33 -3.94 -17.72 4.59
CA ASN A 33 -3.26 -16.67 3.82
C ASN A 33 -2.40 -17.27 2.69
N ARG A 34 -2.86 -18.36 2.05
CA ARG A 34 -2.15 -19.04 0.95
C ARG A 34 -3.06 -19.43 -0.23
N HIS A 35 -4.10 -18.64 -0.49
CA HIS A 35 -5.01 -18.88 -1.61
C HIS A 35 -4.25 -19.12 -2.93
N HIS A 36 -4.70 -20.11 -3.70
CA HIS A 36 -4.15 -20.45 -5.01
C HIS A 36 -4.92 -19.72 -6.09
N TYR A 37 -4.37 -18.60 -6.58
CA TYR A 37 -5.02 -17.79 -7.61
C TYR A 37 -4.89 -18.42 -8.99
N SER A 38 -6.02 -18.49 -9.69
CA SER A 38 -6.09 -18.72 -11.13
C SER A 38 -5.73 -17.46 -11.93
N PRO A 39 -5.34 -17.58 -13.22
CA PRO A 39 -5.11 -16.42 -14.08
C PRO A 39 -6.31 -15.47 -14.17
N ALA A 40 -7.54 -16.01 -14.19
CA ALA A 40 -8.76 -15.20 -14.24
C ALA A 40 -8.95 -14.36 -12.97
N GLU A 41 -8.72 -14.94 -11.79
CA GLU A 41 -8.78 -14.21 -10.52
C GLU A 41 -7.71 -13.12 -10.43
N ILE A 42 -6.50 -13.38 -10.94
CA ILE A 42 -5.44 -12.36 -11.02
C ILE A 42 -5.90 -11.19 -11.91
N THR A 43 -6.39 -11.47 -13.11
CA THR A 43 -6.87 -10.43 -14.03
C THR A 43 -7.98 -9.60 -13.38
N ALA A 44 -8.94 -10.23 -12.70
CA ALA A 44 -10.00 -9.54 -11.98
C ALA A 44 -9.48 -8.71 -10.80
N ALA A 45 -8.57 -9.27 -10.00
CA ALA A 45 -7.97 -8.58 -8.85
C ALA A 45 -7.18 -7.33 -9.27
N LEU A 46 -6.47 -7.39 -10.40
CA LEU A 46 -5.72 -6.25 -10.94
C LEU A 46 -6.62 -5.07 -11.36
N GLN A 47 -7.91 -5.29 -11.62
CA GLN A 47 -8.88 -4.22 -11.91
C GLN A 47 -9.42 -3.53 -10.64
N ARG A 48 -9.17 -4.08 -9.45
CA ARG A 48 -9.65 -3.48 -8.19
C ARG A 48 -8.89 -2.18 -7.93
N PRO A 49 -9.56 -1.06 -7.59
CA PRO A 49 -8.91 0.23 -7.35
C PRO A 49 -7.75 0.16 -6.34
N VAL A 50 -7.93 -0.58 -5.23
CA VAL A 50 -6.87 -0.77 -4.22
C VAL A 50 -5.62 -1.46 -4.76
N VAL A 51 -5.77 -2.44 -5.67
CA VAL A 51 -4.65 -3.16 -6.28
C VAL A 51 -3.97 -2.29 -7.33
N ALA A 52 -4.75 -1.52 -8.11
CA ALA A 52 -4.23 -0.56 -9.06
C ALA A 52 -3.38 0.52 -8.38
N ASP A 53 -3.87 1.07 -7.26
CA ASP A 53 -3.13 2.03 -6.43
C ASP A 53 -1.86 1.42 -5.85
N LEU A 54 -1.92 0.20 -5.31
CA LEU A 54 -0.73 -0.51 -4.82
C LEU A 54 0.31 -0.71 -5.93
N CYS A 55 -0.12 -1.13 -7.13
CA CYS A 55 0.78 -1.26 -8.28
C CYS A 55 1.40 0.09 -8.68
N ARG A 56 0.63 1.19 -8.64
CA ARG A 56 1.15 2.54 -8.88
C ARG A 56 2.21 2.93 -7.85
N LEU A 57 1.96 2.65 -6.57
CA LEU A 57 2.90 2.92 -5.49
C LEU A 57 4.20 2.10 -5.61
N ILE A 58 4.10 0.83 -6.01
CA ILE A 58 5.28 -0.01 -6.26
C ILE A 58 6.12 0.56 -7.40
N ARG A 59 5.49 0.94 -8.53
CA ARG A 59 6.20 1.58 -9.65
C ARG A 59 6.86 2.89 -9.23
N LEU A 60 6.15 3.72 -8.46
CA LEU A 60 6.68 4.95 -7.90
C LEU A 60 7.92 4.68 -7.03
N ARG A 61 7.82 3.73 -6.09
CA ARG A 61 8.90 3.39 -5.16
C ARG A 61 10.15 2.85 -5.86
N ASN A 62 9.97 2.18 -7.00
CA ASN A 62 11.06 1.63 -7.81
C ASN A 62 11.76 2.67 -8.70
N ALA A 63 11.04 3.70 -9.16
CA ALA A 63 11.52 4.60 -10.20
C ALA A 63 11.91 6.01 -9.70
N HIS A 64 11.27 6.52 -8.65
CA HIS A 64 11.43 7.94 -8.29
C HIS A 64 12.81 8.21 -7.62
N PRO A 65 13.60 9.20 -8.09
CA PRO A 65 14.95 9.45 -7.60
C PRO A 65 15.04 9.74 -6.10
N ALA A 66 14.03 10.41 -5.53
CA ALA A 66 13.99 10.75 -4.11
C ALA A 66 14.32 9.57 -3.18
N PHE A 67 13.92 8.34 -3.53
CA PHE A 67 14.16 7.15 -2.70
C PHE A 67 15.62 6.66 -2.69
N GLN A 68 16.52 7.28 -3.45
CA GLN A 68 17.98 7.08 -3.38
C GLN A 68 18.66 8.08 -2.43
N GLY A 69 17.93 9.09 -1.96
CA GLY A 69 18.47 10.14 -1.11
C GLY A 69 18.24 9.91 0.38
N ARG A 70 17.86 10.97 1.08
CA ARG A 70 17.72 10.98 2.53
C ARG A 70 16.26 10.85 2.97
N PHE A 71 16.02 9.94 3.89
CA PHE A 71 14.75 9.83 4.61
C PHE A 71 14.67 10.83 5.78
N SER A 72 13.48 11.40 6.01
CA SER A 72 13.14 12.19 7.19
C SER A 72 11.72 11.86 7.67
N LEU A 73 11.54 11.76 8.99
CA LEU A 73 10.24 11.84 9.64
C LEU A 73 9.98 13.33 9.93
N LEU A 74 8.90 13.88 9.37
CA LEU A 74 8.60 15.30 9.50
C LEU A 74 7.82 15.56 10.80
N PRO A 75 8.00 16.71 11.46
CA PRO A 75 7.13 17.12 12.56
C PRO A 75 5.67 17.21 12.12
N SER A 76 4.77 16.69 12.94
CA SER A 76 3.33 16.68 12.70
C SER A 76 2.56 16.59 14.04
N ASP A 77 1.24 16.78 14.00
CA ASP A 77 0.37 16.52 15.15
C ASP A 77 0.20 15.01 15.43
N ASP A 78 -0.44 14.67 16.55
CA ASP A 78 -0.62 13.29 17.02
C ASP A 78 -1.47 12.42 16.07
N GLU A 79 -2.23 13.03 15.17
CA GLU A 79 -3.11 12.32 14.24
C GLU A 79 -2.51 12.21 12.84
N THR A 80 -1.34 12.80 12.61
CA THR A 80 -0.73 12.89 11.30
C THR A 80 0.63 12.22 11.31
N LEU A 81 0.84 11.29 10.39
CA LEU A 81 2.16 10.73 10.10
C LEU A 81 2.67 11.34 8.79
N ALA A 82 3.75 12.12 8.87
CA ALA A 82 4.39 12.73 7.71
C ALA A 82 5.82 12.21 7.52
N MET A 83 6.13 11.65 6.35
CA MET A 83 7.44 11.09 6.02
C MET A 83 7.89 11.56 4.65
N GLN A 84 9.18 11.88 4.50
CA GLN A 84 9.74 12.37 3.26
C GLN A 84 11.01 11.62 2.87
N TRP A 85 11.15 11.39 1.57
CA TRP A 85 12.44 11.13 0.92
C TRP A 85 12.82 12.33 0.07
N ALA A 86 14.10 12.71 0.05
CA ALA A 86 14.61 13.79 -0.78
C ALA A 86 15.99 13.46 -1.35
N ASP A 87 16.18 13.72 -2.64
CA ASP A 87 17.45 13.62 -3.36
C ASP A 87 17.59 14.79 -4.36
N GLY A 88 18.44 15.76 -4.02
CA GLY A 88 18.58 17.00 -4.79
C GLY A 88 17.23 17.72 -5.00
N PRO A 89 16.81 17.97 -6.26
CA PRO A 89 15.54 18.64 -6.57
C PRO A 89 14.32 17.71 -6.43
N HIS A 90 14.53 16.41 -6.19
CA HIS A 90 13.45 15.44 -6.12
C HIS A 90 13.01 15.18 -4.68
N SER A 91 11.71 15.19 -4.42
CA SER A 91 11.16 14.77 -3.13
C SER A 91 9.89 13.93 -3.28
N ALA A 92 9.65 13.05 -2.31
CA ALA A 92 8.43 12.24 -2.21
C ALA A 92 7.95 12.23 -0.76
N THR A 93 6.87 12.95 -0.49
CA THR A 93 6.28 13.11 0.84
C THR A 93 4.99 12.29 0.94
N LEU A 94 4.89 11.47 1.98
CA LEU A 94 3.67 10.80 2.39
C LEU A 94 3.10 11.50 3.61
N THR A 95 1.82 11.85 3.55
CA THR A 95 1.04 12.33 4.70
C THR A 95 -0.14 11.39 4.92
N VAL A 96 -0.29 10.88 6.14
CA VAL A 96 -1.40 10.02 6.56
C VAL A 96 -2.10 10.68 7.74
N ASN A 97 -3.40 10.93 7.63
CA ASN A 97 -4.23 11.28 8.78
C ASN A 97 -4.83 9.99 9.36
N LEU A 98 -4.44 9.64 10.59
CA LEU A 98 -4.77 8.38 11.27
C LEU A 98 -6.25 8.30 11.68
N ARG A 99 -6.90 9.45 11.91
CA ARG A 99 -8.33 9.52 12.27
C ARG A 99 -9.23 9.27 11.07
N SER A 100 -9.07 10.06 10.01
CA SER A 100 -9.87 9.98 8.77
C SER A 100 -9.38 8.90 7.80
N ARG A 101 -8.19 8.34 8.05
CA ARG A 101 -7.49 7.40 7.16
C ARG A 101 -7.18 7.99 5.78
N ALA A 102 -7.17 9.32 5.66
CA ALA A 102 -6.79 10.01 4.44
C ALA A 102 -5.29 9.84 4.21
N VAL A 103 -4.91 9.52 2.97
CA VAL A 103 -3.51 9.35 2.57
C VAL A 103 -3.24 10.18 1.32
N GLN A 104 -2.18 10.99 1.39
CA GLN A 104 -1.72 11.81 0.29
C GLN A 104 -0.25 11.55 0.01
N VAL A 105 0.10 11.45 -1.27
CA VAL A 105 1.48 11.41 -1.75
C VAL A 105 1.74 12.67 -2.55
N GLN A 106 2.73 13.46 -2.15
CA GLN A 106 3.21 14.61 -2.90
C GLN A 106 4.59 14.32 -3.47
N LEU A 107 4.73 14.50 -4.78
CA LEU A 107 5.97 14.36 -5.51
C LEU A 107 6.45 15.75 -5.92
N GLN A 108 7.77 15.93 -5.92
CA GLN A 108 8.42 17.12 -6.44
C GLN A 108 9.58 16.70 -7.32
N GLY A 109 9.73 17.41 -8.43
CA GLY A 109 10.87 17.31 -9.33
C GLY A 109 11.22 18.68 -9.91
N PRO A 110 12.19 18.74 -10.83
CA PRO A 110 12.63 19.99 -11.46
C PRO A 110 11.50 20.70 -12.21
N ASP A 111 10.52 19.95 -12.73
CA ASP A 111 9.40 20.48 -13.51
C ASP A 111 8.19 20.91 -12.66
N GLY A 112 8.29 20.82 -11.32
CA GLY A 112 7.24 21.23 -10.38
C GLY A 112 6.77 20.14 -9.43
N SER A 113 5.64 20.37 -8.77
CA SER A 113 5.04 19.44 -7.79
C SER A 113 3.75 18.81 -8.32
N GLN A 114 3.56 17.53 -8.04
CA GLN A 114 2.34 16.78 -8.32
C GLN A 114 1.84 16.12 -7.03
N ALA A 115 0.54 16.23 -6.74
CA ALA A 115 -0.09 15.57 -5.60
C ALA A 115 -1.04 14.48 -6.09
N HIS A 116 -0.90 13.29 -5.52
CA HIS A 116 -1.77 12.15 -5.80
C HIS A 116 -2.47 11.72 -4.50
N PRO A 117 -3.78 11.94 -4.37
CA PRO A 117 -4.55 11.21 -3.37
C PRO A 117 -4.51 9.71 -3.71
N LEU A 118 -4.48 8.88 -2.68
CA LEU A 118 -4.77 7.45 -2.83
C LEU A 118 -6.25 7.23 -2.58
N GLN A 119 -6.89 6.41 -3.41
CA GLN A 119 -8.28 6.07 -3.20
C GLN A 119 -8.39 5.25 -1.91
N GLN A 120 -9.22 5.71 -0.98
CA GLN A 120 -9.55 4.91 0.18
C GLN A 120 -10.30 3.67 -0.31
N ALA A 121 -9.83 2.49 0.10
CA ALA A 121 -10.68 1.32 0.03
C ALA A 121 -11.91 1.62 0.91
N ALA A 122 -13.11 1.60 0.32
CA ALA A 122 -14.34 1.58 1.10
C ALA A 122 -14.17 0.48 2.15
N ALA A 123 -14.36 0.83 3.43
CA ALA A 123 -14.20 -0.12 4.51
C ALA A 123 -15.15 -1.30 4.23
N ALA A 124 -14.60 -2.43 3.76
CA ALA A 124 -15.35 -3.67 3.74
C ALA A 124 -15.65 -3.96 5.22
N GLY A 125 -16.91 -3.80 5.60
CA GLY A 125 -17.37 -4.18 6.93
C GLY A 125 -16.94 -5.62 7.16
N SER A 126 -16.04 -5.84 8.12
CA SER A 126 -15.79 -7.19 8.57
C SER A 126 -17.08 -7.74 9.14
N PRO A 127 -17.58 -8.91 8.71
CA PRO A 127 -18.45 -9.65 9.59
C PRO A 127 -17.60 -9.98 10.82
N ALA A 128 -18.05 -9.54 11.99
CA ALA A 128 -17.46 -9.96 13.24
C ALA A 128 -17.47 -11.50 13.25
N VAL A 129 -16.30 -12.12 13.16
CA VAL A 129 -16.15 -13.53 13.53
C VAL A 129 -16.21 -13.53 15.04
N ALA A 130 -17.39 -13.80 15.58
CA ALA A 130 -17.52 -14.19 16.97
C ALA A 130 -16.70 -15.47 17.18
N LEU A 131 -15.74 -15.39 18.11
CA LEU A 131 -15.08 -16.55 18.68
C LEU A 131 -16.06 -17.33 19.57
#